data_AF-A0AAW2WXC9-F1
#
_entry.id   AF-A0AAW2WXC9-F1
#
_cell.length_a   1.000
_cell.length_b   1.000
_cell.length_c   1.000
_cell.angle_alpha   90.00
_cell.angle_beta   90.00
_cell.angle_gamma   90.00
#
_symmetry.space_group_name_H-M   'P 1'
#
loop_
_entity.id
_entity.type
_entity.pdbx_description
1 polymer ?
#
loop_
_entity_poly.entity_id
_entity_poly.type
_entity_poly.pdbx_seq_one_letter_code
_entity_poly.pdbx_strand_id
1 'polypeptide(L)'
;MSKNTLTLIMDTNKFNGTNYNDLLRNLRIVLDFENQGYVLDKPLPTALPEGSSPEECLTLDKWLEDNRKVRSIVLASMTNEIQEQYDRLDDVPSIMLHVK
;
A
#
# COMPACT_ATOMS: atom_id res chain seq x y z
N MET A 1 -3.61 -23.98 0.67
CA MET A 1 -3.54 -22.70 -0.04
C MET A 1 -2.26 -22.74 -0.87
N SER A 2 -2.34 -22.87 -2.19
CA SER A 2 -1.17 -22.71 -3.04
C SER A 2 -0.63 -21.29 -2.84
N LYS A 3 0.63 -21.15 -2.43
CA LYS A 3 1.27 -19.83 -2.39
C LYS A 3 1.26 -19.29 -3.82
N ASN A 4 0.58 -18.16 -4.05
CA ASN A 4 0.70 -17.45 -5.32
C ASN A 4 2.15 -16.95 -5.45
N THR A 5 2.74 -17.00 -6.64
CA THR A 5 4.11 -16.52 -6.90
C THR A 5 4.34 -15.11 -6.35
N LEU A 6 3.33 -14.24 -6.35
CA LEU A 6 3.38 -12.90 -5.76
C LEU A 6 3.54 -12.93 -4.23
N THR A 7 2.80 -13.79 -3.54
CA THR A 7 2.96 -13.96 -2.08
C THR A 7 4.34 -14.49 -1.70
N LEU A 8 4.94 -15.31 -2.57
CA LEU A 8 6.28 -15.84 -2.33
C LEU A 8 7.36 -14.75 -2.45
N ILE A 9 7.22 -13.83 -3.41
CA ILE A 9 8.14 -12.69 -3.57
C ILE A 9 8.15 -11.83 -2.32
N MET A 10 6.96 -11.57 -1.76
CA MET A 10 6.76 -10.76 -0.56
C MET A 10 7.28 -11.44 0.70
N ASP A 11 7.04 -12.75 0.87
CA ASP A 11 7.57 -13.54 1.99
C ASP A 11 9.10 -13.60 1.98
N THR A 12 9.70 -13.75 0.79
CA THR A 12 11.15 -13.98 0.64
C THR A 12 11.95 -12.70 0.84
N ASN A 13 11.38 -11.55 0.48
CA ASN A 13 12.08 -10.26 0.48
C ASN A 13 11.46 -9.28 1.46
N LYS A 14 11.09 -9.77 2.64
CA LYS A 14 10.52 -8.90 3.66
C LYS A 14 11.43 -7.71 3.94
N PHE A 15 10.83 -6.53 4.05
CA PHE A 15 11.54 -5.31 4.39
C PHE A 15 12.04 -5.40 5.83
N ASN A 16 13.35 -5.24 5.98
CA ASN A 16 14.08 -5.39 7.25
C ASN A 16 14.75 -4.08 7.71
N GLY A 17 14.38 -2.95 7.10
CA GLY A 17 14.95 -1.64 7.42
C GLY A 17 16.14 -1.24 6.54
N THR A 18 16.69 -2.15 5.73
CA THR A 18 17.90 -1.89 4.93
C THR A 18 17.70 -2.07 3.42
N ASN A 19 16.63 -2.74 3.01
CA ASN A 19 16.37 -3.17 1.63
C ASN A 19 15.23 -2.39 0.96
N TYR A 20 15.20 -1.06 1.12
CA TYR A 20 14.12 -0.20 0.60
C TYR A 20 13.89 -0.36 -0.92
N ASN A 21 14.97 -0.40 -1.72
CA ASN A 21 14.86 -0.53 -3.17
C ASN A 21 14.23 -1.87 -3.59
N ASP A 22 14.54 -2.95 -2.86
CA ASP A 22 13.97 -4.27 -3.13
C ASP A 22 12.49 -4.32 -2.71
N LEU A 23 12.17 -3.74 -1.54
CA LEU A 23 10.79 -3.53 -1.10
C LEU A 23 9.99 -2.79 -2.17
N LEU A 24 10.45 -1.61 -2.61
CA LEU A 24 9.73 -0.78 -3.58
C LEU A 24 9.54 -1.51 -4.92
N ARG A 25 10.55 -2.23 -5.40
CA ARG A 25 10.45 -3.02 -6.63
C ARG A 25 9.40 -4.13 -6.50
N ASN A 26 9.41 -4.87 -5.40
CA ASN A 26 8.47 -5.97 -5.18
C ASN A 26 7.04 -5.46 -4.98
N LEU A 27 6.86 -4.36 -4.25
CA LEU A 27 5.56 -3.70 -4.12
C LEU A 27 5.02 -3.29 -5.48
N ARG A 28 5.83 -2.66 -6.34
CA ARG A 28 5.37 -2.29 -7.70
C ARG A 28 4.91 -3.49 -8.50
N ILE A 29 5.64 -4.60 -8.48
CA ILE A 29 5.23 -5.83 -9.19
C ILE A 29 3.87 -6.34 -8.69
N VAL A 30 3.68 -6.41 -7.36
CA VAL A 30 2.42 -6.90 -6.77
C VAL A 30 1.27 -5.94 -7.03
N LEU A 31 1.49 -4.64 -6.87
CA LEU A 31 0.45 -3.64 -7.03
C LEU A 31 0.08 -3.38 -8.49
N ASP A 32 1.00 -3.57 -9.43
CA ASP A 32 0.69 -3.54 -10.86
C ASP A 32 -0.23 -4.73 -11.23
N PHE A 33 -0.01 -5.90 -10.63
CA PHE A 33 -0.89 -7.05 -10.80
C PHE A 33 -2.30 -6.80 -10.24
N GLU A 34 -2.41 -6.14 -9.09
CA GLU A 34 -3.70 -5.75 -8.47
C GLU A 34 -4.33 -4.50 -9.10
N ASN A 35 -3.65 -3.85 -10.07
CA ASN A 35 -4.05 -2.58 -10.68
C ASN A 35 -4.22 -1.42 -9.67
N GLN A 36 -3.35 -1.39 -8.66
CA GLN A 36 -3.37 -0.44 -7.53
C GLN A 36 -2.04 0.32 -7.36
N GLY A 37 -1.09 0.18 -8.28
CA GLY A 37 0.23 0.85 -8.21
C GLY A 37 0.14 2.36 -7.98
N TYR A 38 -0.92 3.00 -8.52
CA TYR A 38 -1.15 4.44 -8.38
C TYR A 38 -1.25 4.93 -6.92
N VAL A 39 -1.60 4.07 -5.96
CA VAL A 39 -1.71 4.42 -4.54
C VAL A 39 -0.35 4.72 -3.91
N LEU A 40 0.74 4.14 -4.44
CA LEU A 40 2.09 4.48 -3.96
C LEU A 40 2.52 5.89 -4.35
N ASP A 41 2.08 6.36 -5.52
CA ASP A 41 2.58 7.60 -6.11
C ASP A 41 1.63 8.79 -5.87
N LYS A 42 0.35 8.55 -5.61
CA LYS A 42 -0.66 9.60 -5.42
C LYS A 42 -0.94 9.86 -3.94
N PRO A 43 -1.07 11.13 -3.54
CA PRO A 43 -1.48 11.47 -2.18
C PRO A 43 -2.93 11.03 -1.94
N LEU A 44 -3.30 10.97 -0.65
CA LEU A 44 -4.70 10.85 -0.26
C LEU A 44 -5.53 11.96 -0.94
N PRO A 45 -6.69 11.64 -1.55
CA PRO A 45 -7.63 12.65 -1.96
C PRO A 45 -8.08 13.44 -0.73
N THR A 46 -8.18 14.76 -0.89
CA THR A 46 -8.81 15.61 0.13
C THR A 46 -10.30 15.27 0.26
N ALA A 47 -10.87 15.53 1.44
CA ALA A 47 -12.30 15.40 1.65
C ALA A 47 -13.09 16.17 0.58
N LEU A 48 -14.15 15.54 0.07
CA LEU A 48 -15.03 16.15 -0.92
C LEU A 48 -15.84 17.29 -0.30
N PRO A 49 -16.06 18.40 -1.02
CA PRO A 49 -16.93 19.48 -0.55
C PRO A 49 -18.39 19.04 -0.43
N GLU A 50 -19.18 19.78 0.36
CA GLU A 50 -20.63 19.59 0.38
C GLU A 50 -21.22 19.82 -1.02
N GLY A 51 -22.07 18.89 -1.47
CA GLY A 51 -22.68 18.94 -2.79
C GLY A 51 -21.89 18.25 -3.91
N SER A 52 -20.80 17.53 -3.58
CA SER A 52 -20.08 16.69 -4.53
C SER A 52 -20.98 15.68 -5.24
N SER A 53 -20.63 15.36 -6.49
CA SER A 53 -21.43 14.47 -7.32
C SER A 53 -21.33 13.02 -6.83
N PRO A 54 -22.33 12.16 -7.13
CA PRO A 54 -22.26 10.74 -6.82
C PRO A 54 -20.99 10.07 -7.38
N GLU A 55 -20.55 10.48 -8.57
CA GLU A 55 -19.35 9.96 -9.22
C GLU A 55 -18.07 10.34 -8.49
N GLU A 56 -18.00 11.56 -7.94
CA GLU A 56 -16.88 12.01 -7.10
C GLU A 56 -16.82 11.18 -5.81
N CYS A 57 -17.96 10.97 -5.15
CA CYS A 57 -18.06 10.13 -3.95
C CYS A 57 -17.62 8.69 -4.23
N LEU A 58 -18.10 8.08 -5.33
CA LEU A 58 -17.68 6.74 -5.74
C LEU A 58 -16.18 6.64 -6.02
N THR A 59 -15.60 7.69 -6.60
CA THR A 59 -14.15 7.74 -6.87
C THR A 59 -13.35 7.80 -5.56
N LEU A 60 -13.80 8.62 -4.59
CA LEU A 60 -13.18 8.68 -3.26
C LEU A 60 -13.30 7.34 -2.52
N ASP A 61 -14.47 6.72 -2.51
CA ASP A 61 -14.71 5.44 -1.84
C ASP A 61 -13.81 4.34 -2.40
N LYS A 62 -13.71 4.27 -3.74
CA LYS A 62 -12.80 3.34 -4.41
C LYS A 62 -11.35 3.58 -4.01
N TRP A 63 -10.92 4.84 -3.99
CA TRP A 63 -9.56 5.20 -3.60
C TRP A 63 -9.27 4.77 -2.15
N LEU A 64 -10.20 5.01 -1.21
CA LEU A 64 -10.06 4.60 0.18
C LEU A 64 -10.00 3.08 0.34
N GLU A 65 -10.77 2.34 -0.45
CA GLU A 65 -10.71 0.88 -0.49
C GLU A 65 -9.35 0.38 -1.00
N ASP A 66 -8.87 0.95 -2.12
CA ASP A 66 -7.58 0.60 -2.70
C ASP A 66 -6.44 0.94 -1.73
N ASN A 67 -6.48 2.08 -1.04
CA ASN A 67 -5.51 2.43 0.01
C ASN A 67 -5.49 1.40 1.15
N ARG A 68 -6.64 0.93 1.64
CA ARG A 68 -6.70 -0.11 2.68
C ARG A 68 -6.05 -1.42 2.22
N LYS A 69 -6.29 -1.83 0.97
CA LYS A 69 -5.69 -3.04 0.37
C LYS A 69 -4.18 -2.89 0.24
N VAL A 70 -3.72 -1.81 -0.37
CA VAL A 70 -2.28 -1.53 -0.58
C VAL A 70 -1.54 -1.42 0.75
N ARG A 71 -2.12 -0.75 1.74
CA ARG A 71 -1.59 -0.69 3.10
C ARG A 71 -1.38 -2.06 3.71
N SER A 72 -2.34 -2.97 3.53
CA SER A 72 -2.22 -4.35 4.03
C SER A 72 -1.07 -5.09 3.33
N ILE A 73 -0.88 -4.87 2.03
CA ILE A 73 0.23 -5.44 1.24
C ILE A 73 1.57 -4.88 1.73
N VAL A 74 1.67 -3.57 1.94
CA VAL A 74 2.87 -2.89 2.46
C VAL A 74 3.23 -3.42 3.85
N LEU A 75 2.27 -3.53 4.77
CA LEU A 75 2.52 -4.06 6.11
C LEU A 75 2.93 -5.54 6.08
N ALA A 76 2.26 -6.38 5.28
CA ALA A 76 2.61 -7.79 5.13
C ALA A 76 4.02 -8.01 4.53
N SER A 77 4.50 -7.04 3.76
CA SER A 77 5.84 -7.04 3.18
C SER A 77 6.96 -6.78 4.20
N MET A 78 6.64 -6.41 5.44
CA MET A 78 7.62 -6.06 6.46
C MET A 78 7.91 -7.26 7.37
N THR A 79 9.05 -7.22 8.06
CA THR A 79 9.22 -8.07 9.25
C THR A 79 8.25 -7.63 10.34
N ASN A 80 7.93 -8.51 11.28
CA ASN A 80 6.95 -8.21 12.32
C ASN A 80 7.37 -6.99 13.17
N GLU A 81 8.66 -6.87 13.46
CA GLU A 81 9.21 -5.77 14.27
C GLU A 81 9.03 -4.40 13.60
N ILE A 82 9.06 -4.35 12.26
CA ILE A 82 8.84 -3.13 11.50
C ILE A 82 7.35 -2.90 11.26
N GLN A 83 6.59 -3.97 11.04
CA GLN A 83 5.14 -3.90 10.91
C GLN A 83 4.50 -3.22 12.13
N GLU A 84 4.90 -3.59 13.35
CA GLU A 84 4.42 -2.99 14.61
C GLU A 84 4.72 -1.48 14.74
N GLN A 85 5.71 -0.96 14.02
CA GLN A 85 6.03 0.47 14.04
C GLN A 85 5.07 1.29 13.16
N TYR A 86 4.50 0.67 12.12
CA TYR A 86 3.74 1.36 11.08
C TYR A 86 2.27 0.93 10.98
N ASP A 87 1.85 -0.10 11.71
CA ASP A 87 0.48 -0.64 11.66
C ASP A 87 -0.63 0.32 12.16
N ARG A 88 -0.25 1.47 12.73
CA ARG A 88 -1.15 2.55 13.15
C ARG A 88 -1.26 3.70 12.15
N LEU A 89 -0.42 3.75 11.12
CA LEU A 89 -0.49 4.79 10.09
C LEU A 89 -1.63 4.46 9.13
N ASP A 90 -2.50 5.42 8.81
CA ASP A 90 -3.72 5.17 8.02
C ASP A 90 -3.49 5.20 6.50
N ASP A 91 -2.38 5.79 6.05
CA ASP A 91 -2.10 5.98 4.63
C ASP A 91 -0.75 5.45 4.20
N VAL A 92 -0.73 4.90 2.98
CA VAL A 92 0.45 4.31 2.36
C VAL A 92 1.57 5.33 2.14
N PRO A 93 1.30 6.55 1.63
CA PRO A 93 2.35 7.56 1.47
C PRO A 93 3.11 7.87 2.77
N SER A 94 2.42 7.99 3.89
CA SER A 94 3.05 8.18 5.21
C SER A 94 3.97 7.03 5.57
N ILE A 95 3.54 5.78 5.39
CA ILE A 95 4.40 4.61 5.64
C ILE A 95 5.65 4.67 4.74
N MET A 96 5.45 4.90 3.44
CA MET A 96 6.52 4.91 2.43
C MET A 96 7.54 6.03 2.64
N LEU A 97 7.14 7.14 3.26
CA LEU A 97 8.02 8.24 3.64
C LEU A 97 8.96 7.87 4.79
N HIS A 98 8.48 7.11 5.78
CA HIS A 98 9.28 6.75 6.97
C HIS A 98 10.24 5.59 6.73
N VAL A 99 9.96 4.73 5.73
CA VAL A 99 10.80 3.56 5.42
C VAL A 99 11.93 3.85 4.41
N LYS A 100 12.00 5.07 3.86
CA LYS A 100 13.05 5.53 2.94
C LYS A 100 14.29 5.99 3.70
#